data_AF-A0A416WXE1-F1
#
_entry.id   AF-A0A416WXE1-F1
#
_cell.length_a   1.000
_cell.length_b   1.000
_cell.length_c   1.000
_cell.angle_alpha   90.00
_cell.angle_beta   90.00
_cell.angle_gamma   90.00
#
_symmetry.space_group_name_H-M   'P 1'
#
loop_
_entity.id
_entity.type
_entity.pdbx_description
1 polymer ?
#
loop_
_entity_poly.entity_id
_entity_poly.type
_entity_poly.pdbx_seq_one_letter_code
_entity_poly.pdbx_strand_id
1 'polypeptide(L)' 'MKELVERINVAIGEFSTNANLQVENGNKAAGTRARKASLELEKLLKEFRKVSVEAAK' A
#
# COMPACT_ATOMS: atom_id res chain seq x y z
N MET A 1 -1.11 12.06 -11.07
CA MET A 1 -0.43 12.07 -9.75
C MET A 1 -1.43 12.08 -8.59
N LYS A 2 -2.45 12.94 -8.56
CA LYS A 2 -3.48 12.95 -7.49
C LYS A 2 -4.14 11.58 -7.27
N GLU A 3 -4.67 10.97 -8.33
CA GLU A 3 -5.29 9.63 -8.28
C GLU A 3 -4.31 8.54 -7.81
N LEU A 4 -3.04 8.61 -8.22
CA LEU A 4 -2.01 7.68 -7.78
C LEU A 4 -1.74 7.80 -6.27
N VAL A 5 -1.69 9.02 -5.74
CA VAL A 5 -1.56 9.27 -4.30
C VAL A 5 -2.80 8.78 -3.54
N GLU A 6 -4.01 8.99 -4.08
CA GLU A 6 -5.24 8.46 -3.49
C GLU A 6 -5.23 6.94 -3.39
N ARG A 7 -4.83 6.24 -4.46
CA ARG A 7 -4.67 4.78 -4.47
C ARG A 7 -3.62 4.29 -3.46
N ILE A 8 -2.50 4.99 -3.33
CA ILE A 8 -1.47 4.70 -2.32
C ILE A 8 -2.06 4.80 -0.92
N ASN A 9 -2.78 5.89 -0.61
CA ASN A 9 -3.36 6.09 0.71
C ASN A 9 -4.38 5.01 1.08
N VAL A 10 -5.20 4.58 0.13
CA VAL A 10 -6.13 3.44 0.32
C VAL A 10 -5.35 2.18 0.65
N ALA A 11 -4.32 1.84 -0.13
CA ALA A 11 -3.53 0.64 0.09
C ALA A 11 -2.73 0.68 1.42
N ILE A 12 -2.27 1.86 1.86
CA ILE A 12 -1.68 2.05 3.20
C ILE A 12 -2.72 1.72 4.28
N GLY A 13 -3.94 2.25 4.16
CA GLY A 13 -5.01 1.97 5.13
C GLY A 13 -5.37 0.49 5.22
N GLU A 14 -5.47 -0.19 4.07
CA GLU A 14 -5.71 -1.64 4.01
C GLU A 14 -4.56 -2.43 4.64
N PHE A 15 -3.32 -2.07 4.32
CA PHE A 15 -2.13 -2.70 4.89
C PHE A 15 -2.10 -2.53 6.41
N SER A 16 -2.17 -1.30 6.92
CA SER A 16 -2.09 -0.99 8.35
C SER A 16 -3.17 -1.72 9.14
N THR A 17 -4.42 -1.68 8.67
CA THR A 17 -5.54 -2.35 9.36
C THR A 17 -5.32 -3.86 9.45
N ASN A 18 -4.98 -4.50 8.34
CA ASN A 18 -4.82 -5.95 8.30
C ASN A 18 -3.53 -6.43 8.99
N ALA A 19 -2.45 -5.66 8.90
CA ALA A 19 -1.19 -5.97 9.58
C ALA A 19 -1.35 -5.88 11.11
N ASN A 20 -2.01 -4.84 11.62
CA ASN A 20 -2.28 -4.70 13.05
C ASN A 20 -3.13 -5.86 13.57
N LEU A 21 -4.21 -6.22 12.87
CA LEU A 21 -5.01 -7.39 13.23
C LEU A 21 -4.16 -8.68 13.25
N GLN A 22 -3.30 -8.90 12.26
CA GLN A 22 -2.42 -10.06 12.26
C GLN A 22 -1.48 -10.06 13.49
N VAL A 23 -0.90 -8.91 13.84
CA VAL A 23 0.07 -8.78 14.94
C VAL A 23 -0.61 -8.93 16.31
N GLU A 24 -1.73 -8.27 16.52
CA GLU A 24 -2.40 -8.20 17.83
C GLU A 24 -3.10 -9.50 18.22
N ASN A 25 -3.72 -10.18 17.26
CA ASN A 25 -4.56 -11.35 17.56
C ASN A 25 -4.27 -12.58 16.70
N GLY A 26 -3.19 -12.57 15.91
CA GLY A 26 -2.79 -13.73 15.11
C GLY A 26 -3.73 -14.05 13.95
N ASN A 27 -4.59 -13.11 13.51
CA ASN A 27 -5.55 -13.34 12.43
C ASN A 27 -4.85 -13.64 11.11
N LYS A 28 -4.85 -14.92 10.72
CA LYS A 28 -4.20 -15.44 9.50
C LYS A 28 -4.79 -14.84 8.22
N ALA A 29 -6.11 -14.65 8.16
CA ALA A 29 -6.78 -14.08 6.99
C ALA A 29 -6.40 -12.60 6.79
N ALA A 30 -6.33 -11.84 7.89
CA ALA A 30 -5.81 -10.47 7.87
C ALA A 30 -4.35 -10.48 7.37
N GLY A 31 -3.52 -11.42 7.83
CA GLY A 31 -2.14 -11.51 7.34
C GLY A 31 -2.02 -11.80 5.84
N THR A 32 -2.91 -12.60 5.25
CA THR A 32 -2.94 -12.78 3.78
C THR A 32 -3.31 -11.47 3.06
N ARG A 33 -4.29 -10.72 3.59
CA ARG A 33 -4.69 -9.42 3.04
C ARG A 33 -3.59 -8.37 3.17
N ALA A 34 -2.89 -8.31 4.31
CA ALA A 34 -1.77 -7.41 4.53
C ALA A 34 -0.64 -7.64 3.52
N ARG A 35 -0.28 -8.90 3.24
CA ARG A 35 0.71 -9.23 2.20
C ARG A 35 0.27 -8.82 0.79
N LYS A 36 -1.01 -8.98 0.46
CA LYS A 36 -1.54 -8.52 -0.83
C LYS A 36 -1.44 -7.00 -0.95
N ALA A 37 -1.85 -6.27 0.09
CA ALA A 37 -1.76 -4.80 0.14
C ALA A 37 -0.30 -4.31 0.07
N SER A 38 0.65 -5.00 0.73
CA SER A 38 2.07 -4.62 0.66
C SER A 38 2.66 -4.75 -0.75
N LEU A 39 2.29 -5.80 -1.48
CA LEU A 39 2.73 -6.00 -2.88
C LEU A 39 2.15 -4.94 -3.82
N GLU A 40 0.91 -4.51 -3.59
CA GLU A 40 0.31 -3.43 -4.37
C GLU A 40 0.97 -2.09 -4.04
N LEU A 41 1.21 -1.80 -2.76
CA LEU A 41 1.93 -0.60 -2.32
C LEU A 41 3.30 -0.48 -2.97
N GLU A 42 4.07 -1.56 -3.04
CA GLU A 42 5.39 -1.56 -3.68
C GLU A 42 5.30 -1.06 -5.14
N LYS A 43 4.31 -1.54 -5.91
CA LYS A 43 4.10 -1.16 -7.30
C LYS A 43 3.72 0.31 -7.41
N LEU A 44 2.75 0.75 -6.61
CA LEU A 44 2.24 2.12 -6.64
C LEU A 44 3.33 3.13 -6.24
N LEU A 45 4.16 2.81 -5.24
CA LEU A 45 5.26 3.68 -4.80
C LEU A 45 6.35 3.80 -5.87
N LYS A 46 6.66 2.70 -6.59
CA LYS A 46 7.57 2.74 -7.74
C LYS A 46 7.03 3.60 -8.88
N GLU A 47 5.74 3.46 -9.19
CA GLU A 47 5.06 4.29 -10.18
C GLU A 47 5.09 5.76 -9.78
N PHE A 48 4.79 6.05 -8.51
CA PHE A 48 4.82 7.42 -7.97
C PHE A 48 6.20 8.04 -8.11
N ARG A 49 7.27 7.32 -7.76
CA ARG A 49 8.63 7.78 -7.95
C ARG A 49 8.91 8.14 -9.41
N LYS A 50 8.53 7.27 -10.36
CA LYS A 50 8.75 7.50 -11.79
C LYS A 50 8.03 8.76 -12.26
N VAL A 51 6.72 8.85 -12.01
CA VAL A 51 5.89 10.00 -12.42
C VAL A 51 6.35 11.30 -11.75
N SER A 52 6.77 11.24 -10.49
CA SER A 52 7.31 12.40 -9.77
C SER A 52 8.60 12.91 -10.37
N VAL A 53 9.50 12.02 -10.79
CA VAL A 53 10.76 12.42 -11.45
C VAL A 53 10.49 13.00 -12.83
N GLU A 54 9.55 12.44 -13.60
CA GLU A 54 9.16 12.97 -14.90
C GLU A 54 8.51 14.35 -14.81
N ALA A 55 7.66 14.59 -13.81
CA ALA A 55 7.03 15.89 -13.59
C ALA A 55 8.00 17.00 -13.15
N ALA A 56 9.20 16.64 -12.68
CA ALA A 56 10.24 17.58 -12.23
C ALA A 56 11.29 17.90 -13.31
N LYS A 57 11.13 17.36 -14.52
CA LYS A 57 11.96 17.68 -15.69
C LYS A 57 11.33 18.81 -16.50
#